data_AF-A0A6J4H843-F1
#
_entry.id   AF-A0A6J4H843-F1
#
_cell.length_a   1.000
_cell.length_b   1.000
_cell.length_c   1.000
_cell.angle_alpha   90.00
_cell.angle_beta   90.00
_cell.angle_gamma   90.00
#
_symmetry.space_group_name_H-M   'P 1'
#
loop_
_entity.id
_entity.type
_entity.pdbx_description
1 polymer ?
#
loop_
_entity_poly.entity_id
_entity_poly.type
_entity_poly.pdbx_seq_one_letter_code
_entity_poly.pdbx_strand_id
1 'polypeptide(L)'
;MSPRSLFRPVAALAAVTLAVGLVATLSAQPRAAALPRPLSLLSGLEQVVGAISPTVLAQLPADPRLYGPYSSRPTPASCPDGADSCVRRTIADMTARFDRLAPRCDHDAVFSLLYLRVTERYRDLAAPGVGYFGNPALVNQEDRVFYDLYAGSYADWHAGRPGTVPPIWRLTYAAADARQVLGSGDLLLAMAAHILRDLPFALWRIGMGDRADHLAVNAMLRSVYTEVVDELARRFDPLIRSADTLPGSDVLVVTALAQWRDKAWLNGQELVAAGSDPVRFRAVADRIEAESWAVGLNLYLATRYPVQSLTVTRDAYCAQNWNART
;
A
#
# COMPACT_ATOMS: atom_id res chain seq x y z
N MET A 1 40.36 13.40 41.13
CA MET A 1 40.46 12.35 40.09
C MET A 1 39.11 11.69 39.93
N SER A 2 38.37 12.02 38.88
CA SER A 2 37.49 11.09 38.15
C SER A 2 37.00 11.80 36.86
N PRO A 3 37.22 11.25 35.66
CA PRO A 3 36.89 11.91 34.40
C PRO A 3 35.45 11.59 33.93
N ARG A 4 34.84 12.59 33.25
CA ARG A 4 34.13 12.55 31.94
C ARG A 4 33.49 11.19 31.52
N SER A 5 32.31 11.07 30.92
CA SER A 5 31.66 11.95 29.93
C SER A 5 30.38 11.30 29.36
N LEU A 6 29.37 12.15 29.13
CA LEU A 6 28.56 12.27 27.91
C LEU A 6 27.96 11.01 27.27
N PHE A 7 26.67 10.78 27.52
CA PHE A 7 25.71 10.36 26.48
C PHE A 7 24.37 11.04 26.77
N ARG A 8 24.09 12.14 26.05
CA ARG A 8 22.73 12.63 25.84
C ARG A 8 22.43 12.41 24.36
N PRO A 9 21.43 11.61 23.98
CA PRO A 9 21.01 11.56 22.59
C PRO A 9 20.33 12.89 22.27
N VAL A 10 20.92 13.63 21.33
CA VAL A 10 20.28 14.79 20.70
C VAL A 10 19.16 14.23 19.82
N ALA A 11 17.91 14.40 20.27
CA ALA A 11 16.73 14.16 19.47
C ALA A 11 16.66 15.23 18.36
N ALA A 12 17.26 14.95 17.22
CA ALA A 12 16.99 15.69 16.00
C ALA A 12 15.68 15.16 15.39
N LEU A 13 14.55 15.62 15.90
CA LEU A 13 13.28 15.51 15.18
C LEU A 13 13.35 16.44 13.97
N ALA A 14 13.68 15.90 12.81
CA ALA A 14 13.30 16.53 11.55
C ALA A 14 11.79 16.25 11.36
N ALA A 15 10.95 17.24 11.65
CA ALA A 15 9.54 17.18 11.32
C ALA A 15 9.40 17.15 9.79
N VAL A 16 9.15 15.97 9.22
CA VAL A 16 8.71 15.83 7.84
C VAL A 16 7.23 16.20 7.82
N THR A 17 6.95 17.48 7.57
CA THR A 17 5.60 17.95 7.26
C THR A 17 5.14 17.28 5.97
N LEU A 18 4.26 16.27 6.07
CA LEU A 18 3.52 15.73 4.93
C LEU A 18 2.62 16.83 4.36
N ALA A 19 2.97 17.36 3.20
CA ALA A 19 2.05 18.15 2.39
C ALA A 19 1.04 17.22 1.72
N VAL A 20 0.04 16.76 2.46
CA VAL A 20 -1.21 16.24 1.89
C VAL A 20 -2.17 17.42 1.78
N GLY A 21 -2.18 18.08 0.61
CA GLY A 21 -3.03 19.26 0.42
C GLY A 21 -3.15 19.71 -1.03
N LEU A 22 -4.35 19.51 -1.59
CA LEU A 22 -5.01 20.23 -2.69
C LEU A 22 -4.27 20.33 -4.05
N VAL A 23 -4.64 19.45 -4.98
CA VAL A 23 -4.56 19.79 -6.41
C VAL A 23 -5.86 20.51 -6.79
N ALA A 24 -5.84 21.84 -6.65
CA ALA A 24 -6.81 22.71 -7.31
C ALA A 24 -6.31 23.03 -8.73
N THR A 25 -7.19 22.85 -9.70
CA THR A 25 -6.99 23.15 -11.12
C THR A 25 -6.61 24.61 -11.35
N LEU A 26 -5.54 24.88 -12.09
CA LEU A 26 -5.33 26.15 -12.80
C LEU A 26 -4.56 25.90 -14.11
N SER A 27 -5.33 25.96 -15.19
CA SER A 27 -4.89 26.07 -16.57
C SER A 27 -4.28 27.45 -16.83
N ALA A 28 -2.97 27.50 -17.08
CA ALA A 28 -2.31 28.60 -17.80
C ALA A 28 -1.00 28.09 -18.41
N GLN A 29 -0.88 28.13 -19.74
CA GLN A 29 0.40 27.89 -20.42
C GLN A 29 1.32 29.11 -20.27
N PRO A 30 2.61 28.93 -19.96
CA PRO A 30 3.64 29.90 -20.32
C PRO A 30 4.56 29.35 -21.41
N ARG A 31 4.99 30.27 -22.28
CA ARG A 31 5.89 30.09 -23.41
C ARG A 31 7.23 29.48 -22.98
N ALA A 32 7.78 28.64 -23.85
CA ALA A 32 9.06 27.97 -23.69
C ALA A 32 10.22 28.96 -23.60
N ALA A 33 10.75 29.14 -22.39
CA ALA A 33 12.14 29.52 -22.17
C ALA A 33 12.92 28.23 -21.87
N ALA A 34 14.05 28.00 -22.55
CA ALA A 34 14.87 26.83 -22.36
C ALA A 34 15.38 26.76 -20.91
N LEU A 35 14.83 25.83 -20.13
CA LEU A 35 15.31 25.54 -18.77
C LEU A 35 16.65 24.79 -18.85
N PRO A 36 17.63 25.10 -17.99
CA PRO A 36 18.84 24.30 -17.86
C PRO A 36 18.49 22.86 -17.45
N ARG A 37 19.24 21.89 -17.98
CA ARG A 37 19.02 20.44 -17.78
C ARG A 37 18.92 20.10 -16.28
N PRO A 38 17.89 19.36 -15.82
CA PRO A 38 17.65 19.08 -14.40
C PRO A 38 18.67 18.11 -13.76
N LEU A 39 19.63 17.58 -14.51
CA LEU A 39 20.53 16.50 -14.07
C LEU A 39 21.76 16.96 -13.27
N SER A 40 22.10 18.25 -13.26
CA SER A 40 23.33 18.75 -12.60
C SER A 40 23.13 19.37 -11.21
N LEU A 41 21.90 19.40 -10.68
CA LEU A 41 21.59 19.89 -9.32
C LEU A 41 21.38 18.77 -8.29
N LEU A 42 21.38 17.50 -8.71
CA LEU A 42 21.14 16.34 -7.84
C LEU A 42 22.43 15.68 -7.31
N SER A 43 23.56 15.94 -7.96
CA SER A 43 24.89 15.46 -7.55
C SER A 43 25.34 16.17 -6.27
N GLY A 44 24.97 15.61 -5.11
CA GLY A 44 25.29 16.12 -3.77
C GLY A 44 24.20 15.78 -2.76
N LEU A 45 22.92 15.90 -3.15
CA LEU A 45 21.78 15.45 -2.35
C LEU A 45 21.73 13.92 -2.24
N GLU A 46 22.17 13.19 -3.27
CA GLU A 46 22.27 11.71 -3.23
C GLU A 46 23.15 11.18 -2.08
N GLN A 47 24.10 11.95 -1.56
CA GLN A 47 24.87 11.57 -0.37
C GLN A 47 24.07 11.66 0.93
N VAL A 48 22.95 12.41 0.93
CA VAL A 48 22.09 12.71 2.09
C VAL A 48 20.72 12.02 2.00
N VAL A 49 20.28 11.59 0.80
CA VAL A 49 19.03 10.82 0.56
C VAL A 49 19.26 9.42 -0.03
N GLY A 50 20.51 9.02 -0.23
CA GLY A 50 20.89 7.75 -0.86
C GLY A 50 20.57 7.69 -2.36
N ALA A 51 21.33 6.88 -3.10
CA ALA A 51 21.02 6.58 -4.50
C ALA A 51 19.73 5.73 -4.62
N ILE A 52 18.96 5.93 -5.68
CA ILE A 52 17.84 5.03 -6.00
C ILE A 52 18.43 3.70 -6.48
N SER A 53 17.97 2.59 -5.90
CA SER A 53 18.42 1.25 -6.28
C SER A 53 18.12 0.99 -7.76
N PRO A 54 19.01 0.31 -8.51
CA PRO A 54 18.73 -0.12 -9.88
C PRO A 54 17.40 -0.88 -10.02
N THR A 55 17.03 -1.69 -9.03
CA THR A 55 15.75 -2.42 -9.00
C THR A 55 14.56 -1.47 -9.03
N VAL A 56 14.64 -0.37 -8.27
CA VAL A 56 13.59 0.66 -8.22
C VAL A 56 13.64 1.55 -9.45
N LEU A 57 14.83 1.97 -9.90
CA LEU A 57 15.01 2.74 -11.13
C LEU A 57 14.38 2.04 -12.33
N ALA A 58 14.49 0.71 -12.41
CA ALA A 58 13.87 -0.09 -13.46
C ALA A 58 12.33 -0.06 -13.43
N GLN A 59 11.72 0.32 -12.30
CA GLN A 59 10.27 0.51 -12.18
C GLN A 59 9.84 1.96 -12.35
N LEU A 60 10.78 2.90 -12.34
CA LEU A 60 10.50 4.29 -12.67
C LEU A 60 10.37 4.42 -14.19
N PRO A 61 9.31 5.07 -14.69
CA PRO A 61 9.10 5.23 -16.10
C PRO A 61 10.19 6.11 -16.71
N ALA A 62 10.75 5.70 -17.84
CA ALA A 62 11.48 6.60 -18.72
C ALA A 62 10.54 7.65 -19.36
N ASP A 63 9.26 7.31 -19.52
CA ASP A 63 8.16 8.20 -19.90
C ASP A 63 6.89 7.81 -19.11
N PRO A 64 6.29 8.72 -18.31
CA PRO A 64 5.02 8.50 -17.61
C PRO A 64 3.83 8.10 -18.51
N ARG A 65 3.95 8.15 -19.84
CA ARG A 65 2.94 7.64 -20.77
C ARG A 65 3.11 6.16 -21.12
N LEU A 66 4.22 5.54 -20.72
CA LEU A 66 4.54 4.14 -20.96
C LEU A 66 4.16 3.23 -19.79
N TYR A 67 3.20 3.64 -18.95
CA TYR A 67 2.56 2.66 -18.06
C TYR A 67 2.03 1.55 -18.94
N GLY A 68 2.65 0.37 -18.80
CA GLY A 68 2.28 -0.78 -19.61
C GLY A 68 0.78 -0.96 -19.53
N PRO A 69 0.12 -1.31 -20.65
CA PRO A 69 -1.32 -1.48 -20.67
C PRO A 69 -1.75 -2.31 -19.44
N TYR A 70 -2.78 -1.90 -18.67
CA TYR A 70 -3.62 -2.81 -17.86
C TYR A 70 -3.59 -4.22 -18.47
N SER A 71 -2.96 -5.14 -17.75
CA SER A 71 -3.02 -6.54 -18.09
C SER A 71 -4.15 -7.13 -17.27
N SER A 72 -5.17 -7.64 -17.96
CA SER A 72 -6.22 -8.40 -17.30
C SER A 72 -5.58 -9.64 -16.70
N ARG A 73 -5.46 -9.67 -15.37
CA ARG A 73 -5.05 -10.87 -14.66
C ARG A 73 -6.28 -11.76 -14.51
N PRO A 74 -6.20 -13.05 -14.92
CA PRO A 74 -7.19 -14.03 -14.49
C PRO A 74 -7.23 -14.02 -12.97
N THR A 75 -8.38 -13.68 -12.41
CA THR A 75 -8.63 -13.80 -10.98
C THR A 75 -9.46 -15.05 -10.79
N PRO A 76 -9.01 -16.03 -9.98
CA PRO A 76 -9.79 -17.23 -9.72
C PRO A 76 -11.20 -16.87 -9.23
N ALA A 77 -12.23 -17.51 -9.79
CA ALA A 77 -13.59 -17.46 -9.25
C ALA A 77 -13.71 -18.35 -8.01
N SER A 78 -12.90 -18.08 -6.99
CA SER A 78 -12.63 -19.00 -5.86
C SER A 78 -13.58 -18.81 -4.67
N CYS A 79 -14.51 -17.85 -4.76
CA CYS A 79 -15.62 -17.66 -3.83
C CYS A 79 -16.90 -17.21 -4.57
N PRO A 80 -17.49 -18.05 -5.44
CA PRO A 80 -18.67 -17.65 -6.21
C PRO A 80 -19.95 -17.54 -5.37
N ASP A 81 -20.00 -18.21 -4.21
CA ASP A 81 -21.17 -18.27 -3.32
C ASP A 81 -21.09 -17.30 -2.14
N GLY A 82 -19.95 -16.63 -1.94
CA GLY A 82 -19.76 -15.72 -0.80
C GLY A 82 -19.76 -16.42 0.56
N ALA A 83 -19.44 -17.72 0.64
CA ALA A 83 -19.48 -18.44 1.91
C ALA A 83 -18.43 -17.93 2.90
N ASP A 84 -18.73 -17.99 4.21
CA ASP A 84 -17.76 -17.67 5.30
C ASP A 84 -16.44 -18.45 5.16
N SER A 85 -16.51 -19.69 4.65
CA SER A 85 -15.33 -20.52 4.41
C SER A 85 -14.32 -19.87 3.46
N CYS A 86 -14.74 -18.95 2.60
CA CYS A 86 -13.84 -18.17 1.74
C CYS A 86 -12.91 -17.28 2.57
N VAL A 87 -13.46 -16.52 3.51
CA VAL A 87 -12.69 -15.61 4.38
C VAL A 87 -11.74 -16.41 5.25
N ARG A 88 -12.18 -17.58 5.76
CA ARG A 88 -11.30 -18.47 6.53
C ARG A 88 -10.13 -19.01 5.68
N ARG A 89 -10.34 -19.31 4.39
CA ARG A 89 -9.26 -19.67 3.47
C ARG A 89 -8.32 -18.49 3.20
N THR A 90 -8.87 -17.29 2.95
CA THR A 90 -8.09 -16.05 2.82
C THR A 90 -7.17 -15.85 4.02
N ILE A 91 -7.71 -15.92 5.25
CA ILE A 91 -6.93 -15.80 6.50
C ILE A 91 -5.85 -16.88 6.60
N ALA A 92 -6.16 -18.13 6.24
CA ALA A 92 -5.17 -19.21 6.27
C ALA A 92 -4.01 -18.96 5.29
N ASP A 93 -4.30 -18.52 4.06
CA ASP A 93 -3.27 -18.22 3.06
C ASP A 93 -2.41 -17.03 3.48
N MET A 94 -3.03 -16.00 4.06
CA MET A 94 -2.34 -14.80 4.56
C MET A 94 -1.48 -15.11 5.78
N THR A 95 -1.96 -15.95 6.69
CA THR A 95 -1.19 -16.45 7.83
C THR A 95 0.04 -17.22 7.34
N ALA A 96 -0.15 -18.16 6.42
CA ALA A 96 0.95 -18.94 5.87
C ALA A 96 1.99 -18.05 5.14
N ARG A 97 1.55 -16.99 4.45
CA ARG A 97 2.46 -16.00 3.86
C ARG A 97 3.23 -15.25 4.93
N PHE A 98 2.52 -14.70 5.91
CA PHE A 98 3.11 -13.92 6.97
C PHE A 98 4.15 -14.73 7.78
N ASP A 99 3.85 -15.98 8.11
CA ASP A 99 4.76 -16.88 8.83
C ASP A 99 6.04 -17.19 8.05
N ARG A 100 6.04 -17.08 6.71
CA ARG A 100 7.25 -17.19 5.89
C ARG A 100 8.07 -15.90 5.81
N LEU A 101 7.41 -14.75 5.95
CA LEU A 101 8.02 -13.43 5.77
C LEU A 101 8.58 -12.88 7.08
N ALA A 102 7.81 -12.96 8.16
CA ALA A 102 8.15 -12.33 9.43
C ALA A 102 9.50 -12.78 10.01
N PRO A 103 9.85 -14.09 10.07
CA PRO A 103 11.14 -14.53 10.62
C PRO A 103 12.35 -14.08 9.81
N ARG A 104 12.14 -13.67 8.55
CA ARG A 104 13.19 -13.17 7.65
C ARG A 104 13.32 -11.66 7.67
N CYS A 105 12.47 -10.96 8.43
CA CYS A 105 12.35 -9.51 8.39
C CYS A 105 12.15 -8.99 6.97
N ASP A 106 11.38 -9.75 6.19
CA ASP A 106 11.02 -9.35 4.84
C ASP A 106 10.16 -8.09 4.90
N HIS A 107 10.47 -7.09 4.07
CA HIS A 107 9.77 -5.80 4.09
C HIS A 107 8.31 -5.95 3.65
N ASP A 108 7.99 -7.00 2.88
CA ASP A 108 6.60 -7.38 2.55
C ASP A 108 5.81 -7.90 3.76
N ALA A 109 6.48 -8.30 4.86
CA ALA A 109 5.82 -8.79 6.07
C ALA A 109 4.92 -7.72 6.71
N VAL A 110 5.27 -6.43 6.55
CA VAL A 110 4.54 -5.29 7.13
C VAL A 110 3.11 -5.24 6.62
N PHE A 111 2.92 -5.17 5.30
CA PHE A 111 1.57 -5.16 4.73
C PHE A 111 0.88 -6.52 4.85
N SER A 112 1.63 -7.63 4.76
CA SER A 112 1.06 -8.97 4.96
C SER A 112 0.40 -9.11 6.33
N LEU A 113 0.98 -8.55 7.39
CA LEU A 113 0.37 -8.55 8.73
C LEU A 113 -0.80 -7.59 8.83
N LEU A 114 -0.66 -6.37 8.29
CA LEU A 114 -1.74 -5.38 8.29
C LEU A 114 -3.01 -6.00 7.71
N TYR A 115 -2.88 -6.54 6.50
CA TYR A 115 -4.02 -7.08 5.78
C TYR A 115 -4.60 -8.29 6.51
N LEU A 116 -3.76 -9.16 7.10
CA LEU A 116 -4.23 -10.31 7.88
C LEU A 116 -5.13 -9.87 9.05
N ARG A 117 -4.69 -8.89 9.84
CA ARG A 117 -5.47 -8.38 10.99
C ARG A 117 -6.77 -7.71 10.56
N VAL A 118 -6.74 -6.97 9.45
CA VAL A 118 -7.95 -6.36 8.87
C VAL A 118 -8.94 -7.44 8.43
N THR A 119 -8.49 -8.50 7.77
CA THR A 119 -9.37 -9.61 7.34
C THR A 119 -9.88 -10.43 8.53
N GLU A 120 -9.09 -10.62 9.58
CA GLU A 120 -9.55 -11.23 10.83
C GLU A 120 -10.65 -10.39 11.48
N ARG A 121 -10.48 -9.06 11.54
CA ARG A 121 -11.51 -8.15 12.03
C ARG A 121 -12.77 -8.20 11.18
N TYR A 122 -12.61 -8.29 9.86
CA TYR A 122 -13.73 -8.45 8.93
C TYR A 122 -14.50 -9.73 9.20
N ARG A 123 -13.83 -10.89 9.32
CA ARG A 123 -14.46 -12.17 9.66
C ARG A 123 -15.35 -12.04 10.90
N ASP A 124 -14.86 -11.38 11.94
CA ASP A 124 -15.60 -11.23 13.20
C ASP A 124 -16.87 -10.38 13.01
N LEU A 125 -16.83 -9.33 12.19
CA LEU A 125 -17.99 -8.47 11.92
C LEU A 125 -18.96 -9.07 10.90
N ALA A 126 -18.47 -9.86 9.95
CA ALA A 126 -19.26 -10.57 8.95
C ALA A 126 -19.89 -11.87 9.47
N ALA A 127 -19.57 -12.27 10.71
CA ALA A 127 -20.08 -13.49 11.30
C ALA A 127 -21.63 -13.52 11.36
N PRO A 128 -22.26 -14.68 11.13
CA PRO A 128 -23.71 -14.81 11.23
C PRO A 128 -24.26 -14.31 12.57
N GLY A 129 -25.31 -13.50 12.51
CA GLY A 129 -25.99 -12.95 13.70
C GLY A 129 -25.42 -11.63 14.23
N VAL A 130 -24.28 -11.14 13.73
CA VAL A 130 -23.73 -9.82 14.12
C VAL A 130 -24.51 -8.69 13.47
N GLY A 131 -24.92 -8.86 12.20
CA GLY A 131 -25.72 -7.88 11.46
C GLY A 131 -24.96 -6.58 11.12
N TYR A 132 -23.62 -6.62 11.06
CA TYR A 132 -22.82 -5.45 10.72
C TYR A 132 -22.91 -5.07 9.23
N PHE A 133 -22.91 -6.09 8.35
CA PHE A 133 -23.06 -5.94 6.90
C PHE A 133 -24.47 -6.36 6.47
N GLY A 134 -25.04 -5.63 5.52
CA GLY A 134 -26.33 -5.95 4.91
C GLY A 134 -26.25 -7.19 4.03
N ASN A 135 -25.15 -7.37 3.31
CA ASN A 135 -24.90 -8.52 2.44
C ASN A 135 -23.49 -9.11 2.66
N PRO A 136 -23.25 -9.83 3.78
CA PRO A 136 -21.94 -10.40 4.08
C PRO A 136 -21.47 -11.40 3.01
N ALA A 137 -22.38 -12.07 2.30
CA ALA A 137 -22.00 -12.98 1.23
C ALA A 137 -21.30 -12.22 0.09
N LEU A 138 -21.84 -11.09 -0.36
CA LEU A 138 -21.22 -10.28 -1.40
C LEU A 138 -19.89 -9.66 -0.94
N VAL A 139 -19.81 -9.21 0.32
CA VAL A 139 -18.55 -8.70 0.88
C VAL A 139 -17.49 -9.82 0.99
N ASN A 140 -17.89 -11.08 1.24
CA ASN A 140 -16.97 -12.23 1.20
C ASN A 140 -16.43 -12.49 -0.22
N GLN A 141 -17.24 -12.26 -1.26
CA GLN A 141 -16.77 -12.33 -2.64
C GLN A 141 -15.75 -11.23 -2.92
N GLU A 142 -16.03 -9.99 -2.47
CA GLU A 142 -15.09 -8.87 -2.55
C GLU A 142 -13.77 -9.20 -1.86
N ASP A 143 -13.79 -9.62 -0.58
CA ASP A 143 -12.60 -10.02 0.18
C ASP A 143 -11.74 -11.02 -0.57
N ARG A 144 -12.37 -12.07 -1.12
CA ARG A 144 -11.64 -13.12 -1.82
C ARG A 144 -10.99 -12.62 -3.12
N VAL A 145 -11.75 -11.90 -3.95
CA VAL A 145 -11.24 -11.35 -5.23
C VAL A 145 -10.16 -10.31 -4.96
N PHE A 146 -10.34 -9.50 -3.94
CA PHE A 146 -9.38 -8.49 -3.52
C PHE A 146 -8.07 -9.12 -3.04
N TYR A 147 -8.16 -10.19 -2.24
CA TYR A 147 -7.01 -11.00 -1.85
C TYR A 147 -6.34 -11.66 -3.07
N ASP A 148 -7.10 -12.21 -4.03
CA ASP A 148 -6.53 -12.84 -5.23
C ASP A 148 -5.68 -11.87 -6.07
N LEU A 149 -6.10 -10.61 -6.20
CA LEU A 149 -5.35 -9.60 -6.94
C LEU A 149 -3.99 -9.33 -6.28
N TYR A 150 -3.98 -9.16 -4.96
CA TYR A 150 -2.75 -9.00 -4.18
C TYR A 150 -1.88 -10.27 -4.22
N ALA A 151 -2.49 -11.44 -4.00
CA ALA A 151 -1.77 -12.70 -3.95
C ALA A 151 -1.12 -13.05 -5.29
N GLY A 152 -1.82 -12.81 -6.40
CA GLY A 152 -1.27 -12.96 -7.73
C GLY A 152 -0.14 -11.98 -8.02
N SER A 153 -0.27 -10.71 -7.63
CA SER A 153 0.77 -9.70 -7.89
C SER A 153 2.05 -10.03 -7.15
N TYR A 154 1.93 -10.45 -5.90
CA TYR A 154 3.01 -10.92 -5.06
C TYR A 154 3.70 -12.15 -5.66
N ALA A 155 2.92 -13.18 -6.02
CA ALA A 155 3.45 -14.42 -6.57
C ALA A 155 4.19 -14.20 -7.90
N ASP A 156 3.71 -13.30 -8.75
CA ASP A 156 4.37 -12.97 -10.01
C ASP A 156 5.66 -12.17 -9.82
N TRP A 157 5.67 -11.21 -8.90
CA TRP A 157 6.88 -10.46 -8.57
C TRP A 157 7.99 -11.39 -8.08
N HIS A 158 7.69 -12.19 -7.05
CA HIS A 158 8.63 -13.10 -6.40
C HIS A 158 9.02 -14.30 -7.26
N ALA A 159 8.31 -14.55 -8.36
CA ALA A 159 8.69 -15.53 -9.36
C ALA A 159 9.43 -14.92 -10.58
N GLY A 160 9.89 -13.66 -10.48
CA GLY A 160 10.66 -13.00 -11.52
C GLY A 160 9.87 -12.63 -12.78
N ARG A 161 8.56 -12.37 -12.65
CA ARG A 161 7.66 -11.98 -13.75
C ARG A 161 7.14 -10.54 -13.62
N PRO A 162 8.02 -9.53 -13.47
CA PRO A 162 7.58 -8.14 -13.24
C PRO A 162 6.68 -7.62 -14.37
N GLY A 163 6.85 -8.05 -15.63
CA GLY A 163 5.99 -7.63 -16.75
C GLY A 163 4.50 -7.94 -16.58
N THR A 164 4.14 -8.87 -15.68
CA THR A 164 2.75 -9.18 -15.36
C THR A 164 2.23 -8.38 -14.16
N VAL A 165 3.12 -7.81 -13.34
CA VAL A 165 2.81 -7.13 -12.07
C VAL A 165 2.32 -5.70 -12.35
N PRO A 166 1.21 -5.26 -11.71
CA PRO A 166 0.70 -3.90 -11.89
C PRO A 166 1.75 -2.85 -11.51
N PRO A 167 1.83 -1.70 -12.23
CA PRO A 167 2.87 -0.70 -12.02
C PRO A 167 3.08 -0.27 -10.56
N ILE A 168 2.03 0.08 -9.82
CA ILE A 168 2.17 0.49 -8.42
C ILE A 168 2.68 -0.65 -7.53
N TRP A 169 2.25 -1.89 -7.77
CA TRP A 169 2.75 -3.07 -7.07
C TRP A 169 4.22 -3.33 -7.39
N ARG A 170 4.67 -3.14 -8.65
CA ARG A 170 6.10 -3.22 -9.00
C ARG A 170 6.93 -2.23 -8.22
N LEU A 171 6.49 -0.97 -8.14
CA LEU A 171 7.18 0.05 -7.36
C LEU A 171 7.23 -0.34 -5.88
N THR A 172 6.12 -0.84 -5.34
CA THR A 172 6.00 -1.28 -3.94
C THR A 172 7.00 -2.40 -3.64
N TYR A 173 6.96 -3.50 -4.40
CA TYR A 173 7.85 -4.64 -4.18
C TYR A 173 9.32 -4.30 -4.47
N ALA A 174 9.60 -3.47 -5.49
CA ALA A 174 10.96 -3.02 -5.75
C ALA A 174 11.52 -2.18 -4.59
N ALA A 175 10.70 -1.34 -3.96
CA ALA A 175 11.09 -0.54 -2.81
C ALA A 175 11.36 -1.41 -1.57
N ALA A 176 10.55 -2.45 -1.36
CA ALA A 176 10.71 -3.46 -0.31
C ALA A 176 11.98 -4.31 -0.52
N ASP A 177 12.18 -4.88 -1.72
CA ASP A 177 13.37 -5.66 -2.08
C ASP A 177 14.65 -4.84 -1.93
N ALA A 178 14.61 -3.58 -2.34
CA ALA A 178 15.73 -2.67 -2.22
C ALA A 178 15.86 -2.04 -0.82
N ARG A 179 14.90 -2.29 0.08
CA ARG A 179 14.85 -1.81 1.46
C ARG A 179 15.06 -0.30 1.58
N GLN A 180 14.47 0.47 0.66
CA GLN A 180 14.75 1.90 0.49
C GLN A 180 13.78 2.83 1.21
N VAL A 181 12.73 2.30 1.83
CA VAL A 181 11.71 3.08 2.52
C VAL A 181 11.60 2.66 3.99
N LEU A 182 11.15 3.60 4.82
CA LEU A 182 10.76 3.35 6.22
C LEU A 182 9.69 2.26 6.29
N GLY A 183 9.48 1.64 7.46
CA GLY A 183 8.35 0.72 7.66
C GLY A 183 7.00 1.39 7.36
N SER A 184 6.86 2.69 7.63
CA SER A 184 5.69 3.48 7.22
C SER A 184 5.54 3.58 5.70
N GLY A 185 6.64 3.58 4.96
CA GLY A 185 6.66 3.57 3.51
C GLY A 185 6.19 2.26 2.92
N ASP A 186 6.69 1.12 3.42
CA ASP A 186 6.20 -0.21 3.02
C ASP A 186 4.70 -0.33 3.27
N LEU A 187 4.24 0.14 4.43
CA LEU A 187 2.84 0.14 4.81
C LEU A 187 1.98 1.00 3.86
N LEU A 188 2.33 2.28 3.66
CA LEU A 188 1.56 3.23 2.86
C LEU A 188 1.56 2.88 1.38
N LEU A 189 2.69 2.44 0.82
CA LEU A 189 2.79 2.02 -0.57
C LEU A 189 1.88 0.84 -0.86
N ALA A 190 1.94 -0.20 -0.03
CA ALA A 190 1.13 -1.39 -0.22
C ALA A 190 -0.37 -1.13 0.03
N MET A 191 -0.73 -0.30 1.01
CA MET A 191 -2.13 0.15 1.19
C MET A 191 -2.63 0.92 -0.04
N ALA A 192 -1.83 1.83 -0.59
CA ALA A 192 -2.18 2.57 -1.79
C ALA A 192 -2.34 1.65 -3.01
N ALA A 193 -1.41 0.70 -3.20
CA ALA A 193 -1.48 -0.28 -4.27
C ALA A 193 -2.75 -1.13 -4.17
N HIS A 194 -3.03 -1.64 -2.98
CA HIS A 194 -4.21 -2.45 -2.73
C HIS A 194 -5.49 -1.63 -2.93
N ILE A 195 -5.63 -0.46 -2.32
CA ILE A 195 -6.88 0.30 -2.36
C ILE A 195 -7.09 1.02 -3.70
N LEU A 196 -6.11 1.78 -4.18
CA LEU A 196 -6.32 2.63 -5.36
C LEU A 196 -6.31 1.84 -6.66
N ARG A 197 -5.60 0.70 -6.69
CA ARG A 197 -5.50 -0.14 -7.87
C ARG A 197 -6.36 -1.39 -7.76
N ASP A 198 -6.20 -2.23 -6.74
CA ASP A 198 -6.89 -3.54 -6.73
C ASP A 198 -8.40 -3.42 -6.47
N LEU A 199 -8.84 -2.50 -5.57
CA LEU A 199 -10.23 -2.42 -5.14
C LEU A 199 -11.23 -2.07 -6.26
N PRO A 200 -10.97 -1.08 -7.16
CA PRO A 200 -11.84 -0.85 -8.31
C PRO A 200 -12.05 -2.10 -9.17
N PHE A 201 -10.98 -2.88 -9.35
CA PHE A 201 -11.00 -4.10 -10.15
C PHE A 201 -11.66 -5.28 -9.44
N ALA A 202 -11.63 -5.32 -8.10
CA ALA A 202 -12.39 -6.27 -7.31
C ALA A 202 -13.89 -5.94 -7.36
N LEU A 203 -14.26 -4.69 -7.11
CA LEU A 203 -15.64 -4.19 -7.20
C LEU A 203 -16.23 -4.43 -8.59
N TRP A 204 -15.49 -4.14 -9.66
CA TRP A 204 -15.92 -4.43 -11.02
C TRP A 204 -16.17 -5.92 -11.27
N ARG A 205 -15.30 -6.81 -10.78
CA ARG A 205 -15.41 -8.27 -10.98
C ARG A 205 -16.64 -8.87 -10.29
N ILE A 206 -17.00 -8.35 -9.11
CA ILE A 206 -18.17 -8.83 -8.37
C ILE A 206 -19.47 -8.14 -8.80
N GLY A 207 -19.41 -7.20 -9.75
CA GLY A 207 -20.59 -6.47 -10.24
C GLY A 207 -21.05 -5.33 -9.34
N MET A 208 -20.14 -4.77 -8.52
CA MET A 208 -20.39 -3.84 -7.41
C MET A 208 -21.13 -4.46 -6.23
N GLY A 209 -20.89 -3.89 -5.05
CA GLY A 209 -21.61 -4.19 -3.82
C GLY A 209 -22.68 -3.17 -3.48
N ASP A 210 -23.16 -3.21 -2.23
CA ASP A 210 -23.95 -2.14 -1.63
C ASP A 210 -23.03 -1.03 -1.11
N ARG A 211 -23.36 0.24 -1.40
CA ARG A 211 -22.54 1.37 -0.92
C ARG A 211 -22.50 1.45 0.61
N ALA A 212 -23.57 1.03 1.28
CA ALA A 212 -23.62 1.00 2.74
C ALA A 212 -22.56 0.06 3.32
N ASP A 213 -22.45 -1.16 2.79
CA ASP A 213 -21.44 -2.13 3.22
C ASP A 213 -20.01 -1.66 2.90
N HIS A 214 -19.81 -1.05 1.72
CA HIS A 214 -18.52 -0.45 1.37
C HIS A 214 -18.08 0.65 2.35
N LEU A 215 -19.03 1.47 2.82
CA LEU A 215 -18.78 2.50 3.82
C LEU A 215 -18.61 1.92 5.23
N ALA A 216 -19.32 0.83 5.56
CA ALA A 216 -19.15 0.12 6.83
C ALA A 216 -17.71 -0.39 6.99
N VAL A 217 -17.05 -0.82 5.90
CA VAL A 217 -15.63 -1.17 5.91
C VAL A 217 -14.74 -0.02 6.40
N ASN A 218 -15.05 1.24 6.10
CA ASN A 218 -14.24 2.37 6.58
C ASN A 218 -14.29 2.49 8.11
N ALA A 219 -15.46 2.25 8.71
CA ALA A 219 -15.61 2.24 10.17
C ALA A 219 -14.88 1.04 10.81
N MET A 220 -14.96 -0.14 10.16
CA MET A 220 -14.19 -1.30 10.57
C MET A 220 -12.68 -1.03 10.54
N LEU A 221 -12.14 -0.46 9.45
CA LEU A 221 -10.71 -0.17 9.31
C LEU A 221 -10.22 0.75 10.43
N ARG A 222 -11.00 1.80 10.75
CA ARG A 222 -10.72 2.68 11.90
C ARG A 222 -10.66 1.91 13.22
N SER A 223 -11.50 0.89 13.39
CA SER A 223 -11.56 0.12 14.65
C SER A 223 -10.34 -0.77 14.91
N VAL A 224 -9.56 -1.12 13.88
CA VAL A 224 -8.42 -2.04 14.00
C VAL A 224 -7.07 -1.36 13.75
N TYR A 225 -7.05 -0.22 13.04
CA TYR A 225 -5.82 0.41 12.55
C TYR A 225 -4.78 0.67 13.65
N THR A 226 -5.16 1.33 14.74
CA THR A 226 -4.23 1.65 15.83
C THR A 226 -3.60 0.37 16.41
N GLU A 227 -4.39 -0.67 16.69
CA GLU A 227 -3.89 -1.92 17.28
C GLU A 227 -2.89 -2.64 16.37
N VAL A 228 -3.19 -2.72 15.07
CA VAL A 228 -2.28 -3.39 14.13
C VAL A 228 -1.02 -2.58 13.86
N VAL A 229 -1.09 -1.25 13.81
CA VAL A 229 0.11 -0.40 13.72
C VAL A 229 0.98 -0.55 14.96
N ASP A 230 0.39 -0.74 16.14
CA ASP A 230 1.11 -1.01 17.38
C ASP A 230 1.78 -2.39 17.39
N GLU A 231 1.12 -3.40 16.84
CA GLU A 231 1.73 -4.70 16.58
C GLU A 231 2.90 -4.58 15.60
N LEU A 232 2.72 -3.86 14.48
CA LEU A 232 3.77 -3.63 13.50
C LEU A 232 4.98 -2.89 14.08
N ALA A 233 4.73 -1.87 14.91
CA ALA A 233 5.78 -1.08 15.55
C ALA A 233 6.63 -1.92 16.49
N ARG A 234 5.98 -2.77 17.30
CA ARG A 234 6.66 -3.69 18.22
C ARG A 234 7.45 -4.77 17.49
N ARG A 235 6.96 -5.26 16.34
CA ARG A 235 7.53 -6.44 15.67
C ARG A 235 8.57 -6.10 14.61
N PHE A 236 8.42 -4.98 13.91
CA PHE A 236 9.18 -4.70 12.68
C PHE A 236 9.93 -3.37 12.69
N ASP A 237 9.29 -2.28 13.07
CA ASP A 237 9.89 -0.95 12.99
C ASP A 237 9.23 0.03 13.97
N PRO A 238 9.89 0.47 15.06
CA PRO A 238 9.35 1.45 15.98
C PRO A 238 8.98 2.78 15.31
N LEU A 239 9.59 3.09 14.17
CA LEU A 239 9.32 4.30 13.39
C LEU A 239 8.11 4.14 12.45
N ILE A 240 7.45 2.98 12.37
CA ILE A 240 6.28 2.83 11.48
C ILE A 240 5.15 3.81 11.81
N ARG A 241 5.06 4.24 13.08
CA ARG A 241 4.15 5.30 13.54
C ARG A 241 4.47 6.68 12.97
N SER A 242 5.60 6.88 12.27
CA SER A 242 5.83 8.10 11.50
C SER A 242 4.89 8.24 10.30
N ALA A 243 4.15 7.18 9.95
CA ALA A 243 2.99 7.30 9.06
C ALA A 243 1.94 8.27 9.63
N ASP A 244 1.84 8.36 10.96
CA ASP A 244 0.95 9.26 11.64
C ASP A 244 1.59 10.65 11.73
N THR A 245 0.89 11.67 11.26
CA THR A 245 1.36 13.06 11.31
C THR A 245 1.35 13.66 12.71
N LEU A 246 0.59 13.05 13.62
CA LEU A 246 0.55 13.39 15.03
C LEU A 246 0.84 12.11 15.83
N PRO A 247 1.90 12.07 16.66
CA PRO A 247 2.21 10.91 17.47
C PRO A 247 1.00 10.48 18.31
N GLY A 248 0.48 9.26 18.07
CA GLY A 248 -0.70 8.72 18.77
C GLY A 248 -2.06 9.11 18.18
N SER A 249 -2.10 9.63 16.94
CA SER A 249 -3.35 9.92 16.22
C SER A 249 -3.29 9.36 14.79
N ASP A 250 -4.16 8.39 14.51
CA ASP A 250 -4.30 7.76 13.21
C ASP A 250 -5.24 8.51 12.24
N VAL A 251 -5.77 9.66 12.68
CA VAL A 251 -6.86 10.38 12.00
C VAL A 251 -6.54 10.70 10.55
N LEU A 252 -5.31 11.12 10.24
CA LEU A 252 -4.95 11.47 8.87
C LEU A 252 -4.88 10.23 7.97
N VAL A 253 -4.25 9.15 8.44
CA VAL A 253 -4.13 7.92 7.65
C VAL A 253 -5.50 7.30 7.42
N VAL A 254 -6.30 7.15 8.47
CA VAL A 254 -7.66 6.60 8.36
C VAL A 254 -8.55 7.47 7.46
N THR A 255 -8.40 8.79 7.49
CA THR A 255 -9.11 9.70 6.57
C THR A 255 -8.65 9.51 5.12
N ALA A 256 -7.35 9.39 4.87
CA ALA A 256 -6.81 9.12 3.55
C ALA A 256 -7.29 7.77 3.00
N LEU A 257 -7.32 6.72 3.84
CA LEU A 257 -7.85 5.40 3.48
C LEU A 257 -9.32 5.48 3.05
N ALA A 258 -10.16 6.21 3.79
CA ALA A 258 -11.56 6.40 3.42
C ALA A 258 -11.71 7.12 2.06
N GLN A 259 -10.91 8.18 1.82
CA GLN A 259 -10.90 8.90 0.54
C GLN A 259 -10.44 8.02 -0.63
N TRP A 260 -9.41 7.20 -0.43
CA TRP A 260 -8.93 6.26 -1.44
C TRP A 260 -9.98 5.19 -1.74
N ARG A 261 -10.69 4.68 -0.73
CA ARG A 261 -11.79 3.73 -0.90
C ARG A 261 -12.99 4.35 -1.62
N ASP A 262 -13.31 5.60 -1.36
CA ASP A 262 -14.36 6.33 -2.10
C ASP A 262 -13.97 6.53 -3.57
N LYS A 263 -12.72 6.92 -3.85
CA LYS A 263 -12.20 6.99 -5.21
C LYS A 263 -12.25 5.64 -5.90
N ALA A 264 -11.88 4.57 -5.19
CA ALA A 264 -11.92 3.22 -5.73
C ALA A 264 -13.34 2.77 -6.10
N TRP A 265 -14.32 3.14 -5.28
CA TRP A 265 -15.74 2.89 -5.54
C TRP A 265 -16.22 3.59 -6.83
N LEU A 266 -15.86 4.87 -7.02
CA LEU A 266 -16.18 5.61 -8.25
C LEU A 266 -15.52 4.98 -9.48
N ASN A 267 -14.25 4.59 -9.37
CA ASN A 267 -13.53 3.89 -10.44
C ASN A 267 -14.18 2.53 -10.77
N GLY A 268 -14.64 1.78 -9.77
CA GLY A 268 -15.41 0.54 -9.97
C GLY A 268 -16.71 0.77 -10.74
N GLN A 269 -17.47 1.81 -10.38
CA GLN A 269 -18.68 2.19 -11.12
C GLN A 269 -18.37 2.54 -12.59
N GLU A 270 -17.28 3.26 -12.85
CA GLU A 270 -16.89 3.58 -14.21
C GLU A 270 -16.49 2.35 -15.03
N LEU A 271 -15.77 1.40 -14.43
CA LEU A 271 -15.44 0.12 -15.06
C LEU A 271 -16.70 -0.68 -15.40
N VAL A 272 -17.70 -0.70 -14.52
CA VAL A 272 -18.99 -1.35 -14.77
C VAL A 272 -19.80 -0.61 -15.83
N ALA A 273 -19.83 0.72 -15.79
CA ALA A 273 -20.53 1.55 -16.77
C ALA A 273 -19.89 1.51 -18.17
N ALA A 274 -18.61 1.13 -18.28
CA ALA A 274 -17.99 0.83 -19.57
C ALA A 274 -18.59 -0.42 -20.22
N GLY A 275 -19.17 -1.34 -19.43
CA GLY A 275 -19.84 -2.53 -19.93
C GLY A 275 -18.93 -3.38 -20.81
N SER A 276 -19.45 -3.81 -21.96
CA SER A 276 -18.70 -4.59 -22.95
C SER A 276 -17.92 -3.74 -23.95
N ASP A 277 -17.87 -2.42 -23.81
CA ASP A 277 -17.07 -1.55 -24.69
C ASP A 277 -15.58 -1.68 -24.32
N PRO A 278 -14.76 -2.38 -25.13
CA PRO A 278 -13.38 -2.64 -24.78
C PRO A 278 -12.54 -1.37 -24.79
N VAL A 279 -12.87 -0.36 -25.60
CA VAL A 279 -12.13 0.89 -25.68
C VAL A 279 -12.39 1.75 -24.44
N ARG A 280 -13.66 1.86 -24.05
CA ARG A 280 -14.03 2.60 -22.83
C ARG A 280 -13.49 1.92 -21.58
N PHE A 281 -13.60 0.59 -21.47
CA PHE A 281 -13.05 -0.16 -20.35
C PHE A 281 -11.54 0.05 -20.23
N ARG A 282 -10.83 -0.07 -21.36
CA ARG A 282 -9.39 0.15 -21.47
C ARG A 282 -8.99 1.53 -20.96
N ALA A 283 -9.68 2.58 -21.39
CA ALA A 283 -9.39 3.95 -20.99
C ALA A 283 -9.53 4.16 -19.47
N VAL A 284 -10.58 3.60 -18.85
CA VAL A 284 -10.76 3.67 -17.39
C VAL A 284 -9.67 2.87 -16.67
N ALA A 285 -9.40 1.63 -17.11
CA ALA A 285 -8.40 0.77 -16.49
C ALA A 285 -6.98 1.37 -16.56
N ASP A 286 -6.58 1.91 -17.71
CA ASP A 286 -5.26 2.53 -17.88
C ASP A 286 -5.14 3.83 -17.06
N ARG A 287 -6.23 4.59 -16.89
CA ARG A 287 -6.28 5.74 -15.97
C ARG A 287 -6.09 5.34 -14.51
N ILE A 288 -6.73 4.26 -14.06
CA ILE A 288 -6.56 3.73 -12.70
C ILE A 288 -5.10 3.34 -12.46
N GLU A 289 -4.47 2.62 -13.40
CA GLU A 289 -3.07 2.21 -13.29
C GLU A 289 -2.14 3.44 -13.23
N ALA A 290 -2.37 4.47 -14.07
CA ALA A 290 -1.56 5.69 -14.07
C ALA A 290 -1.71 6.54 -12.80
N GLU A 291 -2.95 6.77 -12.35
CA GLU A 291 -3.22 7.59 -11.17
C GLU A 291 -2.77 6.91 -9.87
N SER A 292 -2.98 5.60 -9.74
CA SER A 292 -2.51 4.85 -8.57
C SER A 292 -0.98 4.86 -8.51
N TRP A 293 -0.30 4.61 -9.63
CA TRP A 293 1.16 4.69 -9.69
C TRP A 293 1.70 6.06 -9.28
N ALA A 294 1.08 7.16 -9.72
CA ALA A 294 1.50 8.50 -9.36
C ALA A 294 1.42 8.76 -7.84
N VAL A 295 0.37 8.25 -7.18
CA VAL A 295 0.28 8.26 -5.71
C VAL A 295 1.41 7.43 -5.09
N GLY A 296 1.66 6.23 -5.62
CA GLY A 296 2.76 5.36 -5.17
C GLY A 296 4.12 6.04 -5.28
N LEU A 297 4.43 6.73 -6.40
CA LEU A 297 5.69 7.45 -6.55
C LEU A 297 5.86 8.53 -5.48
N ASN A 298 4.81 9.30 -5.19
CA ASN A 298 4.87 10.34 -4.16
C ASN A 298 5.12 9.74 -2.77
N LEU A 299 4.43 8.64 -2.44
CA LEU A 299 4.63 7.91 -1.18
C LEU A 299 6.05 7.35 -1.08
N TYR A 300 6.56 6.75 -2.16
CA TYR A 300 7.93 6.26 -2.24
C TYR A 300 8.90 7.41 -1.94
N LEU A 301 8.87 8.48 -2.73
CA LEU A 301 9.77 9.63 -2.56
C LEU A 301 9.69 10.25 -1.16
N ALA A 302 8.50 10.33 -0.57
CA ALA A 302 8.28 10.93 0.75
C ALA A 302 8.75 10.04 1.92
N THR A 303 8.84 8.73 1.72
CA THR A 303 9.14 7.76 2.79
C THR A 303 10.49 7.06 2.63
N ARG A 304 11.27 7.45 1.62
CA ARG A 304 12.63 6.97 1.44
C ARG A 304 13.49 7.27 2.65
N TYR A 305 14.38 6.34 2.98
CA TYR A 305 15.42 6.60 3.96
C TYR A 305 16.27 7.78 3.49
N PRO A 306 16.47 8.82 4.33
CA PRO A 306 17.49 9.83 4.04
C PRO A 306 18.87 9.15 4.05
N VAL A 307 19.14 8.31 5.04
CA VAL A 307 20.39 7.56 5.12
C VAL A 307 20.09 6.08 5.01
N GLN A 308 20.56 5.44 3.93
CA GLN A 308 20.27 4.03 3.62
C GLN A 308 20.68 3.06 4.77
N SER A 309 21.68 3.41 5.59
CA SER A 309 22.10 2.60 6.73
C SER A 309 21.02 2.45 7.82
N LEU A 310 20.01 3.32 7.85
CA LEU A 310 18.89 3.20 8.79
C LEU A 310 18.04 1.95 8.56
N THR A 311 18.07 1.39 7.33
CA THR A 311 17.42 0.11 7.02
C THR A 311 18.02 -1.04 7.83
N VAL A 312 19.34 -1.00 8.10
CA VAL A 312 20.04 -2.02 8.90
C VAL A 312 19.57 -1.97 10.35
N THR A 313 19.30 -0.78 10.89
CA THR A 313 18.77 -0.63 12.25
C THR A 313 17.39 -1.25 12.38
N ARG A 314 16.51 -1.04 11.39
CA ARG A 314 15.18 -1.65 11.33
C ARG A 314 15.29 -3.18 11.24
N ASP A 315 16.10 -3.70 10.32
CA ASP A 315 16.26 -5.15 10.14
C ASP A 315 16.83 -5.81 11.40
N ALA A 316 17.79 -5.18 12.07
CA ALA A 316 18.34 -5.64 13.34
C ALA A 316 17.31 -5.62 14.48
N TYR A 317 16.47 -4.59 14.53
CA TYR A 317 15.35 -4.53 15.47
C TYR A 317 14.37 -5.67 15.21
N CYS A 318 13.91 -5.85 13.98
CA CYS A 318 13.01 -6.93 13.60
C CYS A 318 13.58 -8.31 13.96
N ALA A 319 14.86 -8.56 13.70
CA ALA A 319 15.49 -9.86 14.00
C ALA A 319 15.36 -10.27 15.47
N GLN A 320 15.25 -9.30 16.38
CA GLN A 320 15.07 -9.51 17.82
C GLN A 320 13.60 -9.49 18.27
N ASN A 321 12.69 -8.94 17.47
CA ASN A 321 11.32 -8.61 17.91
C ASN A 321 10.20 -9.18 17.01
N TRP A 322 10.51 -9.82 15.88
CA TRP A 322 9.51 -10.25 14.89
C TRP A 322 8.41 -11.14 15.47
N ASN A 323 8.66 -11.86 16.57
CA ASN A 323 7.73 -12.76 17.24
C ASN A 323 7.11 -12.19 18.53
N ALA A 324 7.28 -10.90 18.84
CA ALA A 324 6.69 -10.27 20.01
C ALA A 324 5.15 -10.41 19.98
N ARG A 325 4.55 -11.02 21.01
CA ARG A 325 3.12 -11.36 21.05
C ARG A 325 2.24 -10.40 21.84
N THR A 326 2.80 -9.56 22.70
CA THR A 326 2.12 -8.50 23.47
C THR A 326 3.17 -7.57 24.05
#